data_AF-A0A2S7VKL0-F1
#
_entry.id   AF-A0A2S7VKL0-F1
#
_cell.length_a   1.000
_cell.length_b   1.000
_cell.length_c   1.000
_cell.angle_alpha   90.00
_cell.angle_beta   90.00
_cell.angle_gamma   90.00
#
_symmetry.space_group_name_H-M   'P 1'
#
loop_
_entity.id
_entity.type
_entity.pdbx_description
1 polymer ?
#
loop_
_entity_poly.entity_id
_entity_poly.type
_entity_poly.pdbx_seq_one_letter_code
_entity_poly.pdbx_strand_id
1 'polypeptide(L)'
;MKSLILSVLYGVFLLSPLMIQAEIVSKPLESTTSFIETVDNYELSQTQQQGITVYHPVLGYANYENTVCDSEDNHQQQFRRLVSSYCLQHSGKVVDNWCVDKQNNMPLFTAELNQLRTDCHSGGNASIIHVLEFLPSVEHDQQTQQSWLQVATAFGY
;
A
#
# COMPACT_ATOMS: atom_id res chain seq x y z
N MET A 1 30.58 -52.05 -51.29
CA MET A 1 31.26 -52.29 -50.00
C MET A 1 31.81 -50.98 -49.47
N LYS A 2 31.14 -50.38 -48.49
CA LYS A 2 31.72 -49.45 -47.51
C LYS A 2 30.74 -49.35 -46.34
N SER A 3 31.30 -49.60 -45.17
CA SER A 3 30.64 -50.03 -43.94
C SER A 3 29.84 -48.92 -43.27
N LEU A 4 28.69 -49.29 -42.72
CA LEU A 4 28.02 -48.58 -41.65
C LEU A 4 28.95 -48.51 -40.43
N ILE A 5 29.06 -47.33 -39.82
CA ILE A 5 29.51 -47.17 -38.44
C ILE A 5 28.40 -46.40 -37.73
N LEU A 6 27.61 -47.15 -36.96
CA LEU A 6 26.65 -46.63 -35.99
C LEU A 6 27.46 -46.14 -34.79
N SER A 7 27.41 -44.84 -34.51
CA SER A 7 27.98 -44.26 -33.30
C SER A 7 26.84 -43.73 -32.43
N VAL A 8 26.73 -44.32 -31.26
CA VAL A 8 25.76 -44.08 -30.19
C VAL A 8 25.73 -42.60 -29.78
N LEU A 9 24.57 -41.95 -29.93
CA LEU A 9 24.29 -40.63 -29.37
C LEU A 9 24.18 -40.76 -27.85
N TYR A 10 25.23 -40.35 -27.14
CA TYR A 10 25.17 -40.09 -25.71
C TYR A 10 24.27 -38.87 -25.47
N GLY A 11 23.05 -39.11 -25.01
CA GLY A 11 22.17 -38.08 -24.50
C GLY A 11 22.74 -37.50 -23.21
N VAL A 12 23.40 -36.35 -23.32
CA VAL A 12 23.64 -35.47 -22.17
C VAL A 12 22.52 -34.45 -22.19
N PHE A 13 21.40 -34.77 -21.53
CA PHE A 13 20.43 -33.76 -21.12
C PHE A 13 21.12 -32.87 -20.08
N LEU A 14 21.71 -31.78 -20.55
CA LEU A 14 22.07 -30.65 -19.70
C LEU A 14 20.75 -30.06 -19.20
N LEU A 15 20.32 -30.49 -18.02
CA LEU A 15 19.33 -29.78 -17.22
C LEU A 15 19.95 -28.42 -16.88
N SER A 16 19.69 -27.43 -17.73
CA SER A 16 19.91 -26.03 -17.37
C SER A 16 19.10 -25.75 -16.10
N PRO A 17 19.70 -25.21 -15.03
CA PRO A 17 18.91 -24.72 -13.92
C PRO A 17 18.05 -23.57 -14.47
N LEU A 18 16.73 -23.76 -14.40
CA LEU A 18 15.75 -22.71 -14.62
C LEU A 18 16.05 -21.64 -13.56
N MET A 19 16.82 -20.63 -13.95
CA MET A 19 17.00 -19.43 -13.15
C MET A 19 15.63 -18.77 -13.06
N ILE A 20 14.92 -18.98 -11.96
CA ILE A 20 13.78 -18.15 -11.59
C ILE A 20 14.38 -16.77 -11.34
N GLN A 21 14.37 -15.93 -12.37
CA GLN A 21 14.65 -14.51 -12.21
C GLN A 21 13.51 -13.98 -11.34
N ALA A 22 13.80 -13.77 -10.05
CA ALA A 22 12.98 -12.88 -9.25
C ALA A 22 13.05 -11.53 -9.95
N GLU A 23 11.96 -11.14 -10.59
CA GLU A 23 11.80 -9.82 -11.16
C GLU A 23 11.76 -8.85 -9.98
N ILE A 24 12.91 -8.28 -9.67
CA ILE A 24 12.98 -7.11 -8.79
C ILE A 24 12.35 -5.99 -9.62
N VAL A 25 11.04 -5.84 -9.48
CA VAL A 25 10.31 -4.71 -10.06
C VAL A 25 10.86 -3.45 -9.41
N SER A 26 11.79 -2.80 -10.10
CA SER A 26 12.27 -1.47 -9.74
C SER A 26 11.11 -0.49 -9.92
N LYS A 27 10.76 0.19 -8.82
CA LYS A 27 9.71 1.23 -8.74
C LYS A 27 9.73 2.12 -10.01
N PRO A 28 8.63 2.20 -10.79
CA PRO A 28 8.55 3.10 -11.93
C PRO A 28 8.65 4.57 -11.50
N LEU A 29 9.27 5.33 -12.38
CA LEU A 29 9.66 6.73 -12.27
C LEU A 29 8.47 7.68 -12.42
N GLU A 30 7.58 7.75 -11.43
CA GLU A 30 6.92 8.96 -10.95
C GLU A 30 6.57 8.69 -9.49
N SER A 31 7.43 9.17 -8.59
CA SER A 31 7.25 8.98 -7.15
C SER A 31 6.14 9.91 -6.65
N THR A 32 4.89 9.56 -6.90
CA THR A 32 3.82 9.93 -5.98
C THR A 32 4.16 9.30 -4.65
N THR A 33 4.66 10.12 -3.72
CA THR A 33 4.92 9.71 -2.33
C THR A 33 3.65 9.10 -1.79
N SER A 34 3.70 7.88 -1.24
CA SER A 34 2.52 7.18 -0.74
C SER A 34 1.86 7.95 0.41
N PHE A 35 0.54 7.84 0.57
CA PHE A 35 -0.13 8.41 1.74
C PHE A 35 0.34 7.71 3.01
N ILE A 36 0.58 6.39 2.97
CA ILE A 36 1.19 5.63 4.08
C ILE A 36 2.55 6.23 4.45
N GLU A 37 3.42 6.52 3.47
CA GLU A 37 4.71 7.18 3.73
C GLU A 37 4.50 8.58 4.36
N THR A 38 3.47 9.31 3.94
CA THR A 38 3.15 10.63 4.49
C THR A 38 2.71 10.54 5.94
N VAL A 39 1.88 9.55 6.29
CA VAL A 39 1.41 9.30 7.65
C VAL A 39 2.53 8.78 8.55
N ASP A 40 3.38 7.88 8.05
CA ASP A 40 4.47 7.32 8.85
C ASP A 40 5.53 8.37 9.18
N ASN A 41 5.74 9.34 8.29
CA ASN A 41 6.61 10.51 8.54
C ASN A 41 5.90 11.65 9.28
N TYR A 42 4.61 11.53 9.57
CA TYR A 42 3.87 12.57 10.26
C TYR A 42 4.18 12.52 11.75
N GLU A 43 4.99 13.47 12.23
CA GLU A 43 5.42 13.59 13.64
C GLU A 43 4.24 13.86 14.58
N LEU A 44 3.53 12.81 14.99
CA LEU A 44 2.34 12.92 15.82
C LEU A 44 2.55 12.58 17.29
N SER A 45 3.65 11.94 17.69
CA SER A 45 3.91 11.73 19.11
C SER A 45 5.40 11.49 19.40
N GLN A 46 5.86 11.95 20.56
CA GLN A 46 7.22 11.66 21.06
C GLN A 46 7.45 10.17 21.39
N THR A 47 6.45 9.30 21.18
CA THR A 47 6.49 7.85 21.40
C THR A 47 5.84 7.11 20.24
N GLN A 48 6.10 7.55 19.01
CA GLN A 48 5.62 6.88 17.81
C GLN A 48 6.18 5.44 17.77
N GLN A 49 5.29 4.45 17.89
CA GLN A 49 5.61 3.10 17.45
C GLN A 49 5.68 3.14 15.91
N GLN A 50 6.63 2.42 15.32
CA GLN A 50 6.66 2.27 13.87
C GLN A 50 5.37 1.57 13.43
N GLY A 51 4.65 2.17 12.48
CA GLY A 51 3.44 1.56 11.95
C GLY A 51 3.74 0.28 11.19
N ILE A 52 2.73 -0.55 11.00
CA ILE A 52 2.84 -1.82 10.27
C ILE A 52 2.12 -1.65 8.93
N THR A 53 2.86 -1.89 7.84
CA THR A 53 2.30 -1.94 6.48
C THR A 53 2.23 -3.39 5.99
N VAL A 54 1.08 -3.79 5.47
CA VAL A 54 0.85 -5.07 4.80
C VAL A 54 0.46 -4.81 3.34
N TYR A 55 1.22 -5.37 2.40
CA TYR A 55 0.97 -5.22 0.97
C TYR A 55 0.18 -6.42 0.43
N HIS A 56 -0.85 -6.12 -0.36
CA HIS A 56 -1.69 -7.10 -1.05
C HIS A 56 -1.61 -6.91 -2.57
N PRO A 57 -0.49 -7.30 -3.22
CA PRO A 57 -0.24 -7.03 -4.64
C PRO A 57 -1.34 -7.56 -5.58
N VAL A 58 -1.86 -8.76 -5.30
CA VAL A 58 -2.94 -9.37 -6.10
C VAL A 58 -4.27 -8.62 -5.96
N LEU A 59 -4.51 -7.99 -4.82
CA LEU A 59 -5.74 -7.23 -4.55
C LEU A 59 -5.56 -5.73 -4.82
N GLY A 60 -4.37 -5.29 -5.20
CA GLY A 60 -4.11 -3.91 -5.61
C GLY A 60 -3.98 -2.90 -4.47
N TYR A 61 -3.82 -3.29 -3.21
CA TYR A 61 -3.77 -2.31 -2.09
C TYR A 61 -2.69 -2.60 -1.05
N ALA A 62 -2.41 -1.58 -0.23
CA ALA A 62 -1.66 -1.68 1.01
C ALA A 62 -2.57 -1.30 2.19
N ASN A 63 -2.43 -2.01 3.30
CA ASN A 63 -3.06 -1.70 4.58
C ASN A 63 -1.99 -1.23 5.55
N TYR A 64 -2.21 -0.12 6.23
CA TYR A 64 -1.32 0.42 7.25
C TYR A 64 -2.08 0.70 8.54
N GLU A 65 -1.46 0.30 9.65
CA GLU A 65 -1.94 0.63 10.98
C GLU A 65 -0.82 1.19 11.84
N ASN A 66 -1.13 2.25 12.59
CA ASN A 66 -0.24 2.78 13.60
C ASN A 66 -1.01 3.20 14.85
N THR A 67 -0.49 2.86 16.03
CA THR A 67 -1.03 3.36 17.29
C THR A 67 -0.29 4.63 17.68
N VAL A 68 -1.04 5.71 17.80
CA VAL A 68 -0.53 7.01 18.26
C VAL A 68 -1.03 7.28 19.66
N CYS A 69 -0.14 7.78 20.50
CA CYS A 69 -0.47 8.25 21.82
C CYS A 69 -0.67 9.75 21.77
N ASP A 70 -1.89 10.19 22.08
CA ASP A 70 -2.23 11.60 21.98
C ASP A 70 -3.05 12.09 23.16
N SER A 71 -2.77 13.32 23.59
CA SER A 71 -3.38 13.91 24.78
C SER A 71 -4.51 14.90 24.48
N GLU A 72 -4.82 15.23 23.22
CA GLU A 72 -5.70 16.37 22.91
C GLU A 72 -6.62 16.22 21.67
N ASP A 73 -7.86 16.72 21.77
CA ASP A 73 -8.86 16.76 20.68
C ASP A 73 -8.37 17.46 19.38
N ASN A 74 -7.31 18.26 19.44
CA ASN A 74 -6.73 18.97 18.30
C ASN A 74 -6.16 18.00 17.24
N HIS A 75 -5.73 16.81 17.64
CA HIS A 75 -5.07 15.86 16.75
C HIS A 75 -5.99 15.31 15.66
N GLN A 76 -7.26 15.03 15.97
CA GLN A 76 -8.22 14.59 14.97
C GLN A 76 -8.40 15.65 13.86
N GLN A 77 -8.41 16.93 14.23
CA GLN A 77 -8.48 18.02 13.26
C GLN A 77 -7.21 18.09 12.40
N GLN A 78 -6.04 17.93 13.01
CA GLN A 78 -4.76 17.95 12.29
C GLN A 78 -4.64 16.77 11.32
N PHE A 79 -5.01 15.57 11.74
CA PHE A 79 -5.05 14.39 10.89
C PHE A 79 -6.00 14.57 9.69
N ARG A 80 -7.22 15.09 9.92
CA ARG A 80 -8.16 15.40 8.83
C ARG A 80 -7.61 16.43 7.84
N ARG A 81 -6.84 17.41 8.31
CA ARG A 81 -6.15 18.39 7.43
C ARG A 81 -5.06 17.71 6.60
N LEU A 82 -4.29 16.80 7.20
CA LEU A 82 -3.28 16.03 6.47
C LEU A 82 -3.91 15.21 5.34
N VAL A 83 -4.93 14.41 5.67
CA VAL A 83 -5.71 13.62 4.70
C VAL A 83 -6.22 14.50 3.56
N SER A 84 -6.88 15.60 3.89
CA SER A 84 -7.47 16.51 2.90
C SER A 84 -6.41 17.18 2.03
N SER A 85 -5.31 17.66 2.62
CA SER A 85 -4.23 18.33 1.89
C SER A 85 -3.55 17.36 0.92
N TYR A 86 -3.22 16.16 1.38
CA TYR A 86 -2.59 15.15 0.54
C TYR A 86 -3.53 14.74 -0.60
N CYS A 87 -4.81 14.51 -0.31
CA CYS A 87 -5.80 14.15 -1.33
C CYS A 87 -5.91 15.21 -2.43
N LEU A 88 -5.98 16.49 -2.05
CA LEU A 88 -6.08 17.60 -3.00
C LEU A 88 -4.81 17.76 -3.85
N GLN A 89 -3.62 17.55 -3.25
CA GLN A 89 -2.34 17.60 -3.95
C GLN A 89 -2.23 16.50 -5.02
N HIS A 90 -2.87 15.35 -4.79
CA HIS A 90 -2.86 14.20 -5.69
C HIS A 90 -4.09 14.16 -6.61
N SER A 91 -4.61 15.34 -6.99
CA SER A 91 -5.77 15.48 -7.91
C SER A 91 -7.07 14.81 -7.44
N GLY A 92 -7.15 14.44 -6.15
CA GLY A 92 -8.31 13.81 -5.55
C GLY A 92 -9.27 14.80 -4.90
N LYS A 93 -10.47 14.30 -4.60
CA LYS A 93 -11.50 14.95 -3.75
C LYS A 93 -11.77 14.04 -2.56
N VAL A 94 -11.98 14.63 -1.39
CA VAL A 94 -12.42 13.88 -0.21
C VAL A 94 -13.94 13.68 -0.29
N VAL A 95 -14.38 12.44 -0.18
CA VAL A 95 -15.79 12.02 -0.07
C VAL A 95 -15.87 11.11 1.15
N ASP A 96 -16.56 11.55 2.20
CA ASP A 96 -16.51 10.91 3.53
C ASP A 96 -15.06 10.73 4.02
N ASN A 97 -14.62 9.49 4.26
CA ASN A 97 -13.24 9.17 4.66
C ASN A 97 -12.33 8.81 3.47
N TRP A 98 -12.86 8.83 2.24
CA TRP A 98 -12.14 8.43 1.04
C TRP A 98 -11.54 9.62 0.30
N CYS A 99 -10.30 9.47 -0.14
CA CYS A 99 -9.77 10.26 -1.23
C CYS A 99 -10.08 9.58 -2.56
N VAL A 100 -10.68 10.32 -3.48
CA VAL A 100 -11.19 9.81 -4.76
C VAL A 100 -10.61 10.62 -5.91
N ASP A 101 -10.07 9.94 -6.93
CA ASP A 101 -9.57 10.59 -8.14
C ASP A 101 -10.70 11.37 -8.85
N LYS A 102 -10.44 12.64 -9.22
CA LYS A 102 -11.46 13.49 -9.84
C LYS A 102 -11.81 13.13 -11.27
N GLN A 103 -10.92 12.46 -12.00
CA GLN A 103 -11.07 12.17 -13.42
C GLN A 103 -11.87 10.89 -13.64
N ASN A 104 -11.55 9.83 -12.89
CA ASN A 104 -12.14 8.50 -13.11
C ASN A 104 -12.97 7.97 -11.92
N ASN A 105 -13.05 8.71 -10.81
CA ASN A 105 -13.69 8.27 -9.57
C ASN A 105 -13.14 6.94 -9.02
N MET A 106 -11.85 6.67 -9.21
CA MET A 106 -11.17 5.58 -8.52
C MET A 106 -10.87 6.00 -7.06
N PRO A 107 -11.16 5.17 -6.05
CA PRO A 107 -10.70 5.44 -4.70
C PRO A 107 -9.17 5.35 -4.67
N LEU A 108 -8.50 6.37 -4.17
CA LEU A 108 -7.04 6.43 -4.05
C LEU A 108 -6.60 5.87 -2.71
N PHE A 109 -7.26 6.29 -1.63
CA PHE A 109 -7.05 5.76 -0.29
C PHE A 109 -8.23 6.12 0.62
N THR A 110 -8.36 5.43 1.75
CA THR A 110 -9.15 5.85 2.92
C THR A 110 -8.25 5.93 4.13
N ALA A 111 -8.57 6.85 5.04
CA ALA A 111 -7.78 7.09 6.24
C ALA A 111 -8.68 7.45 7.42
N GLU A 112 -8.53 6.72 8.52
CA GLU A 112 -9.33 6.90 9.72
C GLU A 112 -8.45 7.01 10.96
N LEU A 113 -8.89 7.84 11.91
CA LEU A 113 -8.31 7.94 13.24
C LEU A 113 -9.37 7.49 14.25
N ASN A 114 -9.19 6.29 14.80
CA ASN A 114 -10.12 5.64 15.71
C ASN A 114 -9.59 5.70 17.14
N GLN A 115 -10.37 6.23 18.08
CA GLN A 115 -9.97 6.28 19.48
C GLN A 115 -10.00 4.88 20.12
N LEU A 116 -8.94 4.55 20.85
CA LEU A 116 -8.88 3.37 21.71
C LEU A 116 -9.34 3.74 23.12
N ARG A 117 -9.98 2.79 23.79
CA ARG A 117 -10.32 2.88 25.23
C ARG A 117 -9.12 2.50 26.10
N THR A 118 -7.93 2.94 25.72
CA THR A 118 -6.68 2.61 26.41
C THR A 118 -5.89 3.89 26.61
N ASP A 119 -5.45 4.10 27.85
CA ASP A 119 -4.63 5.27 28.18
C ASP A 119 -3.18 5.02 27.83
N CYS A 120 -2.52 6.06 27.33
CA CYS A 120 -1.09 6.05 27.10
C CYS A 120 -0.32 6.20 28.41
N HIS A 121 0.88 5.61 28.48
CA HIS A 121 1.70 5.61 29.69
C HIS A 121 2.09 7.03 30.14
N SER A 122 2.17 7.97 29.19
CA SER A 122 2.43 9.40 29.39
C SER A 122 1.19 10.23 29.73
N GLY A 123 0.00 9.61 29.83
CA GLY A 123 -1.29 10.30 29.84
C GLY A 123 -1.82 10.56 28.41
N GLY A 124 -3.14 10.70 28.29
CA GLY A 124 -3.84 10.82 27.00
C GLY A 124 -4.47 9.52 26.52
N ASN A 125 -5.29 9.62 25.47
CA ASN A 125 -5.96 8.48 24.86
C ASN A 125 -5.12 7.93 23.71
N ALA A 126 -4.98 6.61 23.64
CA ALA A 126 -4.44 5.99 22.45
C ALA A 126 -5.44 6.10 21.29
N SER A 127 -4.95 6.28 20.07
CA SER A 127 -5.75 6.19 18.85
C SER A 127 -5.03 5.32 17.83
N ILE A 128 -5.79 4.69 16.94
CA ILE A 128 -5.28 3.94 15.80
C ILE A 128 -5.52 4.75 14.54
N ILE A 129 -4.45 5.01 13.81
CA ILE A 129 -4.53 5.41 12.42
C ILE A 129 -4.65 4.14 11.58
N HIS A 130 -5.68 4.08 10.75
CA HIS A 130 -5.89 3.01 9.79
C HIS A 130 -5.93 3.60 8.38
N VAL A 131 -5.17 3.04 7.45
CA VAL A 131 -5.10 3.48 6.06
C VAL A 131 -5.21 2.28 5.12
N LEU A 132 -6.15 2.33 4.17
CA LEU A 132 -6.08 1.49 2.97
C LEU A 132 -5.72 2.39 1.79
N GLU A 133 -4.67 2.05 1.07
CA GLU A 133 -4.20 2.81 -0.08
C GLU A 133 -4.09 1.91 -1.31
N PHE A 134 -4.62 2.39 -2.45
CA PHE A 134 -4.39 1.76 -3.74
C PHE A 134 -2.90 1.76 -4.03
N LEU A 135 -2.32 0.61 -4.40
CA LEU A 135 -0.87 0.45 -4.46
C LEU A 135 -0.20 1.57 -5.27
N PRO A 136 0.63 2.41 -4.64
CA PRO A 136 1.33 3.47 -5.33
C PRO A 136 2.42 2.84 -6.20
N SER A 137 2.57 3.31 -7.45
CA SER A 137 3.68 2.97 -8.37
C SER A 137 3.71 1.57 -9.01
N VAL A 138 2.57 1.03 -9.44
CA VAL A 138 2.56 -0.09 -10.39
C VAL A 138 1.63 0.27 -11.53
N GLU A 139 2.03 0.02 -12.79
CA GLU A 139 1.02 -0.11 -13.84
C GLU A 139 0.13 -1.27 -13.41
N HIS A 140 -1.07 -0.93 -12.93
CA HIS A 140 -2.04 -1.92 -12.52
C HIS A 140 -2.81 -2.37 -13.73
N ASP A 141 -2.75 -3.68 -14.00
CA ASP A 141 -3.66 -4.25 -14.99
C ASP A 141 -5.13 -4.05 -14.56
N GLN A 142 -6.03 -4.20 -15.53
CA GLN A 142 -7.45 -3.99 -15.29
C GLN A 142 -7.98 -4.92 -14.20
N GLN A 143 -7.44 -6.12 -14.05
CA GLN A 143 -7.87 -7.08 -13.03
C GLN A 143 -7.53 -6.58 -11.61
N THR A 144 -6.35 -6.00 -11.43
CA THR A 144 -5.86 -5.46 -10.17
C THR A 144 -6.68 -4.23 -9.78
N GLN A 145 -6.98 -3.35 -10.73
CA GLN A 145 -7.86 -2.20 -10.50
C GLN A 145 -9.27 -2.62 -10.08
N GLN A 146 -9.84 -3.66 -10.72
CA GLN A 146 -11.15 -4.19 -10.34
C GLN A 146 -11.12 -4.87 -8.96
N SER A 147 -10.05 -5.59 -8.65
CA SER A 147 -9.87 -6.23 -7.34
C SER A 147 -9.78 -5.18 -6.23
N TRP A 148 -9.03 -4.10 -6.46
CA TRP A 148 -9.00 -2.97 -5.55
C TRP A 148 -10.37 -2.34 -5.37
N LEU A 149 -11.10 -2.07 -6.45
CA LEU A 149 -12.43 -1.48 -6.36
C LEU A 149 -13.39 -2.36 -5.52
N GLN A 150 -13.32 -3.68 -5.67
CA GLN A 150 -14.09 -4.61 -4.84
C GLN A 150 -13.73 -4.51 -3.36
N VAL A 151 -12.44 -4.40 -3.04
CA VAL A 151 -11.97 -4.18 -1.66
C VAL A 151 -12.49 -2.84 -1.16
N ALA A 152 -12.28 -1.74 -1.89
CA ALA A 152 -12.72 -0.41 -1.47
C ALA A 152 -14.23 -0.37 -1.20
N THR A 153 -15.07 -0.95 -2.07
CA THR A 153 -16.52 -1.05 -1.85
C THR A 153 -16.86 -1.88 -0.62
N ALA A 154 -16.14 -2.98 -0.34
CA ALA A 154 -16.36 -3.77 0.87
C ALA A 154 -16.03 -2.99 2.16
N PHE A 155 -15.16 -1.98 2.06
CA PHE A 155 -14.80 -1.05 3.14
C PHE A 155 -15.63 0.25 3.11
N GLY A 156 -16.67 0.34 2.29
CA GLY A 156 -17.63 1.45 2.29
C GLY A 156 -17.29 2.62 1.37
N TYR A 157 -16.52 2.39 0.29
CA TYR A 157 -16.44 3.32 -0.85
C TYR A 157 -17.74 3.34 -1.66
#